data_AF-A0A2I1CYL0-F1
#
_entry.id   AF-A0A2I1CYL0-F1
#
_cell.length_a   1.000
_cell.length_b   1.000
_cell.length_c   1.000
_cell.angle_alpha   90.00
_cell.angle_beta   90.00
_cell.angle_gamma   90.00
#
_symmetry.space_group_name_H-M   'P 1'
#
loop_
_entity.id
_entity.type
_entity.pdbx_description
1 polymer ?
#
loop_
_entity_poly.entity_id
_entity_poly.type
_entity_poly.pdbx_seq_one_letter_code
_entity_poly.pdbx_strand_id
1 'polypeptide(L)'
;MSTTGVFFIPSNPNASTALATITERLHTALADNPIPIGRWALEHKLMRDTPSCLPASASQHRPQHPRYLQFLSLSYYPHHGFIYTSQPDATTQTSTANTPTPTPTAPTPTPTPHPQQSQHHPDPTKGAPLPVMTTLPLPSTSTLFSHFVYACQPFWCHRHTVAVPGGTVYDVGDFRVRIGDVRQTQPTARVRGTVVEIEWRGPSIVATVVARTSPSPPGVSMEEEEDAGDGLVTAEDIQDGDVEAEYRACAALIREFWAKLGVEGAREAILVPGVGTEVVGRLQRWRKGLMAVSGFMEIFRFNR
;
A
#
# COMPACT_ATOMS: atom_id res chain seq x y z
N MET A 1 -13.65 2.34 1.89
CA MET A 1 -12.21 2.27 2.22
C MET A 1 -11.78 3.70 2.52
N SER A 2 -11.29 3.99 3.72
CA SER A 2 -10.86 5.34 4.10
C SER A 2 -9.50 5.66 3.50
N THR A 3 -9.31 6.91 3.04
CA THR A 3 -8.00 7.39 2.57
C THR A 3 -7.06 7.53 3.77
N THR A 4 -5.86 7.00 3.65
CA THR A 4 -4.87 6.97 4.73
C THR A 4 -3.52 7.48 4.24
N GLY A 5 -2.86 8.32 5.03
CA GLY A 5 -1.47 8.72 4.84
C GLY A 5 -0.58 8.19 5.96
N VAL A 6 0.61 7.72 5.60
CA VAL A 6 1.59 7.20 6.55
C VAL A 6 2.86 8.05 6.52
N PHE A 7 3.29 8.50 7.69
CA PHE A 7 4.48 9.33 7.89
C PHE A 7 5.46 8.58 8.79
N PHE A 8 6.72 8.47 8.36
CA PHE A 8 7.78 7.84 9.12
C PHE A 8 8.93 8.81 9.41
N ILE A 9 9.21 9.04 10.69
CA ILE A 9 10.26 9.91 11.17
C ILE A 9 11.42 9.01 11.63
N PRO A 10 12.51 8.90 10.87
CA PRO A 10 13.64 8.07 11.27
C PRO A 10 14.29 8.65 12.54
N SER A 11 14.71 7.77 13.45
CA SER A 11 15.52 8.15 14.60
C SER A 11 16.81 7.34 14.63
N ASN A 12 17.86 7.95 15.19
CA ASN A 12 19.10 7.27 15.47
C ASN A 12 18.93 6.36 16.70
N PRO A 13 19.61 5.20 16.76
CA PRO A 13 19.45 4.26 17.88
C PRO A 13 19.69 4.86 19.28
N ASN A 14 20.50 5.92 19.37
CA ASN A 14 20.87 6.58 20.62
C ASN A 14 20.10 7.90 20.87
N ALA A 15 19.19 8.28 19.97
CA ALA A 15 18.41 9.51 20.09
C ALA A 15 17.00 9.21 20.59
N SER A 16 16.36 10.21 21.23
CA SER A 16 14.93 10.15 21.51
C SER A 16 14.15 10.07 20.19
N THR A 17 12.99 9.43 20.23
CA THR A 17 12.08 9.40 19.08
C THR A 17 11.23 10.68 19.04
N ALA A 18 10.59 10.92 17.90
CA ALA A 18 9.70 12.08 17.73
C ALA A 18 8.34 11.88 18.42
N LEU A 19 8.11 10.72 19.07
CA LEU A 19 6.83 10.34 19.65
C LEU A 19 6.30 11.40 20.62
N ALA A 20 7.10 11.81 21.60
CA ALA A 20 6.69 12.79 22.60
C ALA A 20 6.33 14.13 21.96
N THR A 21 7.16 14.63 21.05
CA THR A 21 6.92 15.88 20.32
C THR A 21 5.65 15.82 19.48
N ILE A 22 5.41 14.71 18.78
CA ILE A 22 4.21 14.54 17.96
C ILE A 22 2.97 14.50 18.86
N THR A 23 3.01 13.74 19.96
CA THR A 23 1.87 13.68 20.90
C THR A 23 1.58 15.05 21.52
N GLU A 24 2.60 15.80 21.95
CA GLU A 24 2.44 17.16 22.47
C GLU A 24 1.81 18.10 21.43
N ARG A 25 2.33 18.08 20.19
CA ARG A 25 1.82 18.93 19.11
C ARG A 25 0.42 18.54 18.65
N LEU A 26 0.07 17.26 18.73
CA LEU A 26 -1.29 16.81 18.49
C LEU A 26 -2.27 17.51 19.44
N HIS A 27 -1.89 17.65 20.71
CA HIS A 27 -2.74 18.29 21.73
C HIS A 27 -2.70 19.82 21.73
N THR A 28 -1.69 20.45 21.12
CA THR A 28 -1.49 21.91 21.21
C THR A 28 -1.67 22.65 19.88
N ALA A 29 -1.38 22.01 18.74
CA ALA A 29 -1.40 22.66 17.43
C ALA A 29 -2.74 22.50 16.68
N LEU A 30 -3.61 21.62 17.16
CA LEU A 30 -4.90 21.32 16.54
C LEU A 30 -6.03 21.94 17.38
N ALA A 31 -7.01 22.54 16.71
CA ALA A 31 -8.16 23.15 17.36
C ALA A 31 -9.07 22.09 18.00
N ASP A 32 -9.15 20.91 17.38
CA ASP A 32 -9.90 19.77 17.89
C ASP A 32 -9.10 19.05 18.97
N ASN A 33 -9.70 18.86 20.14
CA ASN A 33 -9.07 18.15 21.25
C ASN A 33 -8.90 16.67 20.90
N PRO A 34 -7.66 16.14 20.86
CA PRO A 34 -7.44 14.72 20.57
C PRO A 34 -7.97 13.83 21.69
N ILE A 35 -8.81 12.86 21.35
CA ILE A 35 -9.37 11.90 22.30
C ILE A 35 -8.66 10.55 22.13
N PRO A 36 -7.94 10.03 23.14
CA PRO A 36 -7.32 8.71 23.06
C PRO A 36 -8.40 7.62 23.09
N ILE A 37 -8.50 6.84 22.01
CA ILE A 37 -9.56 5.82 21.85
C ILE A 37 -9.05 4.38 21.95
N GLY A 38 -7.73 4.17 22.01
CA GLY A 38 -7.19 2.83 22.17
C GLY A 38 -5.71 2.69 21.86
N ARG A 39 -5.32 1.42 21.68
CA ARG A 39 -3.96 1.02 21.32
C ARG A 39 -3.97 0.31 19.97
N TRP A 40 -2.85 0.38 19.28
CA TRP A 40 -2.64 -0.35 18.05
C TRP A 40 -1.24 -0.98 18.01
N ALA A 41 -1.10 -1.99 17.17
CA ALA A 41 0.17 -2.63 16.88
C ALA A 41 0.28 -2.92 15.40
N LEU A 42 1.53 -2.94 14.94
CA LEU A 42 1.91 -3.30 13.58
C LEU A 42 3.09 -4.25 13.65
N GLU A 43 3.10 -5.26 12.79
CA GLU A 43 4.26 -6.12 12.56
C GLU A 43 4.53 -6.21 11.06
N HIS A 44 5.76 -5.90 10.66
CA HIS A 44 6.27 -6.01 9.31
C HIS A 44 7.48 -6.95 9.27
N LYS A 45 7.47 -7.93 8.38
CA LYS A 45 8.59 -8.85 8.17
C LYS A 45 9.05 -8.77 6.72
N LEU A 46 10.34 -8.56 6.51
CA LEU A 46 10.97 -8.58 5.19
C LEU A 46 11.76 -9.86 4.98
N MET A 47 11.43 -10.58 3.92
CA MET A 47 12.29 -11.62 3.34
C MET A 47 12.89 -11.13 2.03
N ARG A 48 14.11 -11.56 1.73
CA ARG A 48 14.77 -11.35 0.44
C ARG A 48 15.16 -12.67 -0.16
N ASP A 49 15.28 -12.72 -1.47
CA ASP A 49 15.88 -13.86 -2.13
C ASP A 49 17.31 -14.11 -1.66
N THR A 50 17.66 -15.38 -1.53
CA THR A 50 19.02 -15.81 -1.21
C THR A 50 19.85 -15.75 -2.49
N PRO A 51 20.95 -14.97 -2.55
CA PRO A 51 21.77 -14.89 -3.75
C PRO A 51 22.32 -16.27 -4.14
N SER A 52 22.33 -16.58 -5.44
CA SER A 52 22.94 -17.80 -5.96
C SER A 52 24.40 -17.91 -5.54
N CYS A 53 24.82 -19.11 -5.11
CA CYS A 53 26.20 -19.45 -4.78
C CYS A 53 27.06 -19.73 -6.03
N LEU A 54 26.49 -19.66 -7.23
CA LEU A 54 27.23 -19.83 -8.48
C LEU A 54 28.11 -18.60 -8.76
N PRO A 55 29.33 -18.79 -9.27
CA PRO A 55 30.21 -17.68 -9.65
C PRO A 55 29.53 -16.82 -10.72
N ALA A 56 29.78 -15.50 -10.67
CA ALA A 56 29.13 -14.52 -11.55
C ALA A 56 29.24 -14.86 -13.05
N SER A 57 30.31 -15.57 -13.43
CA SER A 57 30.60 -16.04 -14.79
C SER A 57 29.64 -17.13 -15.31
N ALA A 58 28.96 -17.85 -14.41
CA ALA A 58 28.09 -18.99 -14.76
C ALA A 58 26.62 -18.62 -14.92
N SER A 59 26.23 -17.37 -14.63
CA SER A 59 24.83 -16.94 -14.59
C SER A 59 24.58 -15.74 -15.50
N GLN A 60 24.42 -15.99 -16.80
CA GLN A 60 23.88 -15.00 -17.75
C GLN A 60 22.44 -14.58 -17.42
N HIS A 61 21.75 -15.30 -16.52
CA HIS A 61 20.35 -15.08 -16.10
C HIS A 61 20.23 -14.68 -14.62
N ARG A 62 21.17 -13.89 -14.08
CA ARG A 62 20.97 -13.34 -12.72
C ARG A 62 19.87 -12.27 -12.79
N PRO A 63 18.80 -12.36 -11.97
CA PRO A 63 17.86 -11.25 -11.86
C PRO A 63 18.62 -9.99 -11.43
N GLN A 64 18.42 -8.89 -12.16
CA GLN A 64 19.17 -7.65 -11.91
C GLN A 64 18.78 -7.01 -10.57
N HIS A 65 17.58 -7.30 -10.08
CA HIS A 65 17.07 -6.79 -8.82
C HIS A 65 16.78 -7.91 -7.81
N PRO A 66 17.15 -7.73 -6.53
CA PRO A 66 16.83 -8.69 -5.48
C PRO A 66 15.33 -8.73 -5.25
N ARG A 67 14.76 -9.94 -5.26
CA ARG A 67 13.33 -10.14 -4.97
C ARG A 67 13.07 -10.03 -3.48
N TYR A 68 11.91 -9.48 -3.14
CA TYR A 68 11.48 -9.36 -1.76
C TYR A 68 10.05 -9.87 -1.56
N LEU A 69 9.81 -10.38 -0.37
CA LEU A 69 8.52 -10.81 0.14
C LEU A 69 8.29 -10.08 1.48
N GLN A 70 7.18 -9.37 1.61
CA GLN A 70 6.86 -8.61 2.81
C GLN A 70 5.59 -9.16 3.42
N PHE A 71 5.59 -9.34 4.73
CA PHE A 71 4.44 -9.71 5.52
C PHE A 71 4.07 -8.53 6.39
N LEU A 72 2.80 -8.17 6.42
CA LEU A 72 2.27 -7.08 7.23
C LEU A 72 1.06 -7.57 8.03
N SER A 73 1.07 -7.30 9.33
CA SER A 73 -0.05 -7.50 10.23
C SER A 73 -0.35 -6.19 10.94
N LEU A 74 -1.64 -5.88 11.06
CA LEU A 74 -2.17 -4.66 11.66
C LEU A 74 -3.21 -5.06 12.69
N SER A 75 -3.09 -4.58 13.93
CA SER A 75 -3.98 -5.00 15.02
C SER A 75 -5.45 -4.62 14.80
N TYR A 76 -5.70 -3.56 14.02
CA TYR A 76 -7.05 -3.12 13.65
C TYR A 76 -7.63 -3.88 12.44
N TYR A 77 -6.88 -4.83 11.88
CA TYR A 77 -7.37 -5.87 10.96
C TYR A 77 -7.09 -7.26 11.55
N PRO A 78 -7.76 -7.65 12.65
CA PRO A 78 -7.39 -8.82 13.46
C PRO A 78 -7.49 -10.15 12.72
N HIS A 79 -8.26 -10.22 11.63
CA HIS A 79 -8.44 -11.43 10.84
C HIS A 79 -7.62 -11.46 9.55
N HIS A 80 -6.88 -10.40 9.23
CA HIS A 80 -6.21 -10.26 7.94
C HIS A 80 -4.71 -10.05 8.12
N GLY A 81 -3.92 -10.77 7.33
CA GLY A 81 -2.51 -10.50 7.07
C GLY A 81 -2.31 -10.19 5.59
N PHE A 82 -1.37 -9.30 5.32
CA PHE A 82 -1.06 -8.85 3.97
C PHE A 82 0.31 -9.38 3.56
N ILE A 83 0.38 -9.90 2.34
CA ILE A 83 1.62 -10.35 1.73
C ILE A 83 1.86 -9.54 0.47
N TYR A 84 3.06 -9.01 0.32
CA TYR A 84 3.48 -8.23 -0.83
C TYR A 84 4.72 -8.83 -1.47
N THR A 85 4.71 -9.03 -2.78
CA THR A 85 5.82 -9.59 -3.56
C THR A 85 6.36 -8.59 -4.59
N SER A 86 7.68 -8.53 -4.71
CA SER A 86 8.33 -7.84 -5.83
C SER A 86 8.03 -8.56 -7.15
N GLN A 87 7.75 -7.81 -8.21
CA GLN A 87 7.58 -8.41 -9.54
C GLN A 87 8.91 -8.84 -10.16
N PRO A 88 8.91 -9.87 -11.01
CA PRO A 88 10.04 -10.14 -11.90
C PRO A 88 10.18 -9.03 -12.94
N ASP A 89 11.41 -8.62 -13.25
CA ASP A 89 11.70 -7.68 -14.34
C ASP A 89 11.14 -8.24 -15.66
N ALA A 90 10.29 -7.46 -16.34
CA ALA A 90 9.73 -7.84 -17.63
C ALA A 90 10.73 -7.58 -18.77
N THR A 91 11.78 -8.39 -18.87
CA THR A 91 12.71 -8.51 -20.02
C THR A 91 13.43 -9.85 -19.83
N THR A 92 13.35 -10.89 -20.68
CA THR A 92 13.50 -10.96 -22.14
C THR A 92 13.01 -12.35 -22.58
N GLN A 93 11.93 -12.43 -23.37
CA GLN A 93 11.62 -13.61 -24.21
C GLN A 93 11.39 -13.14 -25.64
N THR A 94 12.49 -12.91 -26.36
CA THR A 94 12.53 -12.92 -27.82
C THR A 94 13.90 -13.48 -28.23
N SER A 95 14.07 -14.79 -28.03
CA SER A 95 15.13 -15.56 -28.68
C SER A 95 14.70 -15.85 -30.13
N THR A 96 14.92 -14.89 -31.03
CA THR A 96 15.06 -15.22 -32.45
C THR A 96 16.48 -15.74 -32.66
N ALA A 97 16.55 -17.00 -33.06
CA ALA A 97 17.76 -17.70 -33.48
C ALA A 97 18.51 -16.92 -34.57
N ASN A 98 19.85 -16.87 -34.48
CA ASN A 98 20.74 -16.95 -35.64
C ASN A 98 22.15 -17.38 -35.18
N THR A 99 22.69 -18.32 -35.93
CA THR A 99 23.91 -19.14 -35.77
C THR A 99 25.23 -18.34 -36.03
N PRO A 100 26.41 -18.90 -35.69
CA PRO A 100 27.67 -18.18 -35.46
C PRO A 100 28.66 -18.21 -36.64
N THR A 101 29.62 -17.27 -36.66
CA THR A 101 30.88 -17.35 -37.44
C THR A 101 32.04 -16.67 -36.68
N PRO A 102 33.30 -17.17 -36.73
CA PRO A 102 34.34 -16.91 -35.71
C PRO A 102 35.46 -15.88 -36.11
N THR A 103 35.97 -15.16 -35.08
CA THR A 103 37.34 -14.65 -34.69
C THR A 103 38.46 -14.38 -35.75
N PRO A 104 39.61 -13.69 -35.46
CA PRO A 104 40.12 -12.96 -34.26
C PRO A 104 40.75 -11.55 -34.55
N THR A 105 41.16 -10.71 -33.57
CA THR A 105 42.54 -10.59 -33.00
C THR A 105 42.60 -9.42 -31.97
N ALA A 106 43.40 -9.53 -30.91
CA ALA A 106 43.71 -8.53 -29.85
C ALA A 106 45.11 -7.88 -30.06
N PRO A 107 45.77 -7.14 -29.10
CA PRO A 107 45.40 -6.15 -28.06
C PRO A 107 46.13 -4.78 -28.29
N THR A 108 45.94 -3.67 -27.55
CA THR A 108 46.66 -3.18 -26.33
C THR A 108 46.33 -1.65 -26.10
N PRO A 109 46.74 -0.93 -25.02
CA PRO A 109 45.87 -0.02 -24.26
C PRO A 109 46.35 1.45 -24.18
N THR A 110 45.47 2.40 -23.81
CA THR A 110 45.88 3.61 -23.04
C THR A 110 44.65 4.34 -22.46
N PRO A 111 44.76 4.99 -21.28
CA PRO A 111 43.63 5.51 -20.52
C PRO A 111 43.44 7.03 -20.67
N THR A 112 42.21 7.50 -20.68
CA THR A 112 41.87 8.90 -20.39
C THR A 112 40.57 8.98 -19.58
N PRO A 113 40.53 9.80 -18.51
CA PRO A 113 39.36 9.96 -17.65
C PRO A 113 38.50 11.13 -18.13
N HIS A 114 37.17 10.96 -18.19
CA HIS A 114 36.24 12.05 -17.87
C HIS A 114 34.85 11.53 -17.46
N PRO A 115 34.12 12.27 -16.61
CA PRO A 115 32.96 11.83 -15.87
C PRO A 115 31.65 12.23 -16.58
N GLN A 116 30.61 11.40 -16.48
CA GLN A 116 29.20 11.80 -16.43
C GLN A 116 28.33 10.54 -16.37
N GLN A 117 27.88 10.18 -15.17
CA GLN A 117 26.83 9.19 -15.01
C GLN A 117 25.50 9.93 -14.92
N SER A 118 24.85 10.04 -16.07
CA SER A 118 23.49 10.54 -16.20
C SER A 118 22.55 9.67 -15.38
N GLN A 119 21.85 10.31 -14.43
CA GLN A 119 20.71 9.73 -13.74
C GLN A 119 19.58 9.54 -14.75
N HIS A 120 19.37 8.30 -15.22
CA HIS A 120 18.12 7.94 -15.86
C HIS A 120 17.06 7.77 -14.79
N HIS A 121 16.22 8.78 -14.61
CA HIS A 121 14.85 8.60 -14.15
C HIS A 121 14.06 7.90 -15.25
N PRO A 122 13.48 6.70 -15.01
CA PRO A 122 12.46 6.19 -15.92
C PRO A 122 11.16 6.97 -15.73
N ASP A 123 10.71 7.55 -16.84
CA ASP A 123 9.40 8.14 -17.09
C ASP A 123 8.26 7.17 -16.69
N PRO A 124 7.25 7.58 -15.88
CA PRO A 124 6.25 6.68 -15.31
C PRO A 124 5.11 6.26 -16.26
N THR A 125 5.21 6.48 -17.58
CA THR A 125 4.07 6.35 -18.50
C THR A 125 3.94 5.03 -19.29
N LYS A 126 4.68 3.97 -18.94
CA LYS A 126 4.45 2.63 -19.54
C LYS A 126 4.26 1.53 -18.50
N GLY A 127 2.99 1.26 -18.19
CA GLY A 127 2.41 -0.04 -17.83
C GLY A 127 3.31 -1.06 -17.13
N ALA A 128 4.07 -0.67 -16.10
CA ALA A 128 4.70 -1.63 -15.21
C ALA A 128 3.58 -2.43 -14.54
N PRO A 129 3.60 -3.77 -14.57
CA PRO A 129 2.54 -4.52 -13.92
C PRO A 129 2.56 -4.18 -12.42
N LEU A 130 1.37 -4.00 -11.83
CA LEU A 130 1.26 -3.56 -10.44
C LEU A 130 1.65 -4.71 -9.50
N PRO A 131 2.56 -4.48 -8.54
CA PRO A 131 3.01 -5.52 -7.61
C PRO A 131 1.84 -6.15 -6.85
N VAL A 132 1.90 -7.47 -6.63
CA VAL A 132 0.75 -8.24 -6.13
C VAL A 132 0.70 -8.18 -4.60
N MET A 133 -0.30 -7.49 -4.07
CA MET A 133 -0.69 -7.60 -2.66
C MET A 133 -1.76 -8.67 -2.52
N THR A 134 -1.54 -9.63 -1.62
CA THR A 134 -2.50 -10.69 -1.30
C THR A 134 -2.92 -10.61 0.15
N THR A 135 -4.22 -10.64 0.39
CA THR A 135 -4.80 -10.69 1.74
C THR A 135 -5.11 -12.13 2.11
N LEU A 136 -4.67 -12.57 3.27
CA LEU A 136 -4.90 -13.92 3.80
C LEU A 136 -5.45 -13.86 5.23
N PRO A 137 -6.09 -14.92 5.73
CA PRO A 137 -6.37 -15.05 7.15
C PRO A 137 -5.09 -14.92 7.97
N LEU A 138 -5.11 -14.12 9.03
CA LEU A 138 -3.92 -13.84 9.84
C LEU A 138 -3.18 -15.11 10.34
N PRO A 139 -3.86 -16.17 10.81
CA PRO A 139 -3.19 -17.43 11.19
C PRO A 139 -2.41 -18.08 10.03
N SER A 140 -2.96 -18.00 8.82
CA SER A 140 -2.33 -18.52 7.60
C SER A 140 -1.07 -17.73 7.26
N THR A 141 -1.08 -16.40 7.41
CA THR A 141 0.08 -15.54 7.19
C THR A 141 1.26 -15.91 8.09
N SER A 142 1.01 -16.15 9.38
CA SER A 142 2.05 -16.57 10.34
C SER A 142 2.62 -17.96 10.03
N THR A 143 1.73 -18.91 9.68
CA THR A 143 2.12 -20.26 9.28
C THR A 143 2.96 -20.25 8.01
N LEU A 144 2.55 -19.47 7.01
CA LEU A 144 3.26 -19.30 5.76
C LEU A 144 4.64 -18.66 5.99
N PHE A 145 4.73 -17.60 6.80
CA PHE A 145 6.03 -17.04 7.17
C PHE A 145 6.96 -18.09 7.79
N SER A 146 6.45 -18.89 8.73
CA SER A 146 7.22 -19.97 9.35
C SER A 146 7.69 -21.00 8.32
N HIS A 147 6.82 -21.40 7.39
CA HIS A 147 7.19 -22.30 6.29
C HIS A 147 8.32 -21.72 5.44
N PHE A 148 8.25 -20.43 5.10
CA PHE A 148 9.31 -19.77 4.32
C PHE A 148 10.65 -19.74 5.07
N VAL A 149 10.63 -19.49 6.38
CA VAL A 149 11.84 -19.46 7.22
C VAL A 149 12.48 -20.84 7.37
N TYR A 150 11.69 -21.91 7.51
CA TYR A 150 12.22 -23.25 7.77
C TYR A 150 12.45 -24.08 6.50
N ALA A 151 11.48 -24.11 5.59
CA ALA A 151 11.51 -24.98 4.42
C ALA A 151 12.03 -24.26 3.16
N CYS A 152 11.85 -22.95 3.06
CA CYS A 152 12.27 -22.17 1.90
C CYS A 152 13.52 -21.32 2.14
N GLN A 153 14.25 -21.53 3.24
CA GLN A 153 15.48 -20.82 3.57
C GLN A 153 16.50 -20.76 2.42
N PRO A 154 16.72 -21.85 1.64
CA PRO A 154 17.66 -21.81 0.52
C PRO A 154 17.31 -20.78 -0.55
N PHE A 155 16.03 -20.40 -0.66
CA PHE A 155 15.53 -19.45 -1.64
C PHE A 155 15.21 -18.09 -1.04
N TRP A 156 14.82 -18.06 0.23
CA TRP A 156 14.35 -16.88 0.94
C TRP A 156 15.01 -16.74 2.30
N CYS A 157 15.68 -15.62 2.50
CA CYS A 157 16.28 -15.26 3.78
C CYS A 157 15.43 -14.21 4.49
N HIS A 158 15.08 -14.47 5.76
CA HIS A 158 14.48 -13.45 6.61
C HIS A 158 15.53 -12.37 6.92
N ARG A 159 15.19 -11.11 6.63
CA ARG A 159 16.12 -9.99 6.77
C ARG A 159 15.91 -9.19 8.03
N HIS A 160 14.66 -8.85 8.32
CA HIS A 160 14.32 -8.13 9.54
C HIS A 160 12.84 -8.23 9.86
N THR A 161 12.53 -8.00 11.14
CA THR A 161 11.18 -7.75 11.63
C THR A 161 11.16 -6.37 12.26
N VAL A 162 10.20 -5.55 11.86
CA VAL A 162 9.91 -4.24 12.44
C VAL A 162 8.51 -4.27 13.01
N ALA A 163 8.33 -3.69 14.19
CA ALA A 163 7.05 -3.64 14.87
C ALA A 163 6.80 -2.28 15.53
N VAL A 164 5.53 -1.96 15.71
CA VAL A 164 5.07 -0.90 16.60
C VAL A 164 4.41 -1.58 17.80
N PRO A 165 5.15 -1.79 18.91
CA PRO A 165 4.56 -2.41 20.09
C PRO A 165 3.78 -1.36 20.89
N GLY A 166 2.45 -1.40 20.82
CA GLY A 166 1.58 -0.61 21.71
C GLY A 166 1.49 0.88 21.39
N GLY A 167 1.36 1.22 20.11
CA GLY A 167 1.06 2.59 19.69
C GLY A 167 -0.30 3.06 20.23
N THR A 168 -0.52 4.38 20.23
CA THR A 168 -1.76 5.02 20.69
C THR A 168 -2.61 5.45 19.50
N VAL A 169 -3.93 5.34 19.64
CA VAL A 169 -4.89 5.82 18.65
C VAL A 169 -5.65 7.01 19.23
N TYR A 170 -5.75 8.08 18.45
CA TYR A 170 -6.50 9.28 18.76
C TYR A 170 -7.59 9.51 17.71
N ASP A 171 -8.77 9.93 18.14
CA ASP A 171 -9.75 10.58 17.26
C ASP A 171 -9.59 12.10 17.41
N VAL A 172 -9.52 12.80 16.27
CA VAL A 172 -9.27 14.26 16.17
C VAL A 172 -10.15 14.83 15.06
N GLY A 173 -11.34 15.31 15.43
CA GLY A 173 -12.35 15.74 14.45
C GLY A 173 -12.67 14.61 13.46
N ASP A 174 -12.51 14.90 12.16
CA ASP A 174 -12.71 13.94 11.06
C ASP A 174 -11.51 13.03 10.80
N PHE A 175 -10.49 13.06 11.64
CA PHE A 175 -9.28 12.25 11.50
C PHE A 175 -9.16 11.21 12.61
N ARG A 176 -8.63 10.05 12.23
CA ARG A 176 -8.11 9.07 13.17
C ARG A 176 -6.60 8.98 13.02
N VAL A 177 -5.89 9.22 14.11
CA VAL A 177 -4.43 9.30 14.12
C VAL A 177 -3.87 8.15 14.96
N ARG A 178 -3.09 7.28 14.35
CA ARG A 178 -2.39 6.18 15.03
C ARG A 178 -0.90 6.53 15.09
N ILE A 179 -0.37 6.67 16.30
CA ILE A 179 1.02 7.07 16.53
C ILE A 179 1.74 5.97 17.30
N GLY A 180 2.99 5.65 16.95
CA GLY A 180 3.79 4.74 17.75
C GLY A 180 5.26 4.68 17.35
N ASP A 181 6.08 4.20 18.28
CA ASP A 181 7.50 3.96 18.02
C ASP A 181 7.70 2.69 17.21
N VAL A 182 8.50 2.84 16.16
CA VAL A 182 8.92 1.76 15.28
C VAL A 182 10.21 1.15 15.84
N ARG A 183 10.16 -0.15 16.14
CA ARG A 183 11.29 -0.91 16.67
C ARG A 183 11.56 -2.08 15.76
N GLN A 184 12.81 -2.26 15.37
CA GLN A 184 13.24 -3.51 14.78
C GLN A 184 13.43 -4.52 15.91
N THR A 185 12.86 -5.71 15.78
CA THR A 185 12.95 -6.80 16.77
C THR A 185 13.88 -7.92 16.30
N GLN A 186 14.11 -8.06 14.98
CA GLN A 186 15.07 -9.00 14.40
C GLN A 186 15.85 -8.36 13.25
N PRO A 187 17.11 -8.76 13.01
CA PRO A 187 17.93 -9.68 13.82
C PRO A 187 18.42 -9.07 15.14
N THR A 188 18.48 -7.74 15.25
CA THR A 188 18.94 -7.05 16.45
C THR A 188 17.90 -6.02 16.86
N ALA A 189 17.55 -6.02 18.16
CA ALA A 189 16.62 -5.07 18.73
C ALA A 189 17.17 -3.64 18.63
N ARG A 190 16.45 -2.75 17.95
CA ARG A 190 16.82 -1.32 17.85
C ARG A 190 15.61 -0.44 17.57
N VAL A 191 15.62 0.75 18.14
CA VAL A 191 14.68 1.81 17.76
C VAL A 191 14.99 2.27 16.34
N ARG A 192 13.94 2.48 15.53
CA ARG A 192 14.06 2.93 14.13
C ARG A 192 13.48 4.33 13.92
N GLY A 193 12.52 4.75 14.75
CA GLY A 193 11.84 6.03 14.59
C GLY A 193 10.44 6.01 15.13
N THR A 194 9.63 6.96 14.68
CA THR A 194 8.20 7.07 14.99
C THR A 194 7.40 6.97 13.69
N VAL A 195 6.28 6.26 13.72
CA VAL A 195 5.31 6.22 12.61
C VAL A 195 4.02 6.89 13.04
N VAL A 196 3.43 7.62 12.11
CA VAL A 196 2.12 8.26 12.24
C VAL A 196 1.29 7.85 11.05
N GLU A 197 0.15 7.23 11.31
CA GLU A 197 -0.87 6.93 10.31
C GLU A 197 -2.04 7.88 10.56
N ILE A 198 -2.45 8.62 9.52
CA ILE A 198 -3.58 9.54 9.55
C ILE A 198 -4.62 9.01 8.58
N GLU A 199 -5.76 8.58 9.13
CA GLU A 199 -6.92 8.10 8.41
C GLU A 199 -7.98 9.20 8.34
N TRP A 200 -8.43 9.55 7.13
CA TRP A 200 -9.59 10.42 6.92
C TRP A 200 -10.89 9.64 7.17
N ARG A 201 -11.76 10.18 8.03
CA ARG A 201 -13.05 9.61 8.42
C ARG A 201 -14.25 10.51 8.12
N GLY A 202 -14.03 11.65 7.49
CA GLY A 202 -15.12 12.53 7.06
C GLY A 202 -15.92 11.94 5.88
N PRO A 203 -16.88 12.71 5.34
CA PRO A 203 -17.72 12.29 4.23
C PRO A 203 -16.91 11.78 3.03
N SER A 204 -17.38 10.70 2.41
CA SER A 204 -16.67 10.01 1.33
C SER A 204 -17.64 9.40 0.31
N ILE A 205 -17.50 9.77 -0.96
CA ILE A 205 -18.29 9.20 -2.07
C ILE A 205 -17.80 7.76 -2.32
N VAL A 206 -16.49 7.52 -2.20
CA VAL A 206 -15.88 6.18 -2.21
C VAL A 206 -16.52 5.25 -1.18
N ALA A 207 -16.75 5.71 0.05
CA ALA A 207 -17.42 4.91 1.07
C ALA A 207 -18.84 4.51 0.65
N THR A 208 -19.61 5.44 0.07
CA THR A 208 -20.97 5.19 -0.45
C THR A 208 -20.96 4.16 -1.58
N VAL A 209 -20.03 4.26 -2.53
CA VAL A 209 -19.89 3.28 -3.62
C VAL A 209 -19.57 1.89 -3.08
N VAL A 210 -18.66 1.77 -2.11
CA VAL A 210 -18.32 0.47 -1.52
C VAL A 210 -19.50 -0.13 -0.75
N ALA A 211 -20.25 0.68 0.01
CA ALA A 211 -21.41 0.19 0.76
C ALA A 211 -22.50 -0.38 -0.16
N ARG A 212 -22.81 0.32 -1.27
CA ARG A 212 -23.86 -0.10 -2.23
C ARG A 212 -23.48 -1.30 -3.11
N THR A 213 -22.19 -1.52 -3.33
CA THR A 213 -21.68 -2.60 -4.19
C THR A 213 -21.27 -3.86 -3.44
N SER A 214 -21.31 -3.82 -2.11
CA SER A 214 -21.03 -4.99 -1.28
C SER A 214 -22.26 -5.90 -1.25
N PRO A 215 -22.11 -7.22 -1.47
CA PRO A 215 -23.24 -8.14 -1.37
C PRO A 215 -23.73 -8.13 0.09
N SER A 216 -25.01 -7.80 0.29
CA SER A 216 -25.64 -7.95 1.60
C SER A 216 -25.67 -9.43 2.00
N PRO A 217 -25.43 -9.77 3.28
CA PRO A 217 -25.62 -11.14 3.74
C PRO A 217 -27.09 -11.54 3.53
N PRO A 218 -27.37 -12.77 3.07
CA PRO A 218 -28.75 -13.24 2.90
C PRO A 218 -29.41 -13.32 4.29
N GLY A 219 -30.37 -12.44 4.59
CA GLY A 219 -31.22 -12.57 5.77
C GLY A 219 -31.58 -11.29 6.54
N VAL A 220 -31.18 -10.09 6.11
CA VAL A 220 -31.67 -8.84 6.73
C VAL A 220 -32.68 -8.20 5.79
N SER A 221 -33.97 -8.42 6.07
CA SER A 221 -35.07 -7.66 5.51
C SER A 221 -34.92 -6.20 5.94
N MET A 222 -34.51 -5.35 5.01
CA MET A 222 -34.54 -3.90 5.18
C MET A 222 -36.01 -3.51 5.03
N GLU A 223 -36.69 -3.33 6.16
CA GLU A 223 -37.97 -2.62 6.18
C GLU A 223 -37.70 -1.19 5.67
N GLU A 224 -38.48 -0.79 4.67
CA GLU A 224 -38.42 0.51 4.03
C GLU A 224 -38.83 1.60 5.03
N GLU A 225 -37.85 2.22 5.69
CA GLU A 225 -38.05 3.57 6.25
C GLU A 225 -37.84 4.59 5.13
N GLU A 226 -38.94 4.87 4.42
CA GLU A 226 -39.13 6.10 3.66
C GLU A 226 -39.20 7.29 4.64
N ASP A 227 -38.07 7.91 5.00
CA ASP A 227 -38.02 9.34 5.36
C ASP A 227 -36.58 9.89 5.37
N ALA A 228 -36.13 10.43 4.23
CA ALA A 228 -35.19 11.54 4.17
C ALA A 228 -35.06 12.01 2.71
N GLY A 229 -35.80 13.06 2.35
CA GLY A 229 -35.52 13.86 1.18
C GLY A 229 -34.19 14.60 1.36
N ASP A 230 -33.09 13.99 0.91
CA ASP A 230 -31.85 14.69 0.63
C ASP A 230 -31.18 14.05 -0.59
N GLY A 231 -30.64 14.88 -1.48
CA GLY A 231 -30.29 14.56 -2.87
C GLY A 231 -29.51 13.26 -3.03
N LEU A 232 -30.22 12.18 -3.33
CA LEU A 232 -29.65 10.85 -3.52
C LEU A 232 -28.79 10.86 -4.79
N VAL A 233 -27.49 11.14 -4.64
CA VAL A 233 -26.51 11.00 -5.73
C VAL A 233 -26.67 9.60 -6.31
N THR A 234 -27.11 9.55 -7.57
CA THR A 234 -27.36 8.27 -8.24
C THR A 234 -26.04 7.68 -8.70
N ALA A 235 -26.01 6.37 -8.90
CA ALA A 235 -24.84 5.66 -9.45
C ALA A 235 -24.33 6.26 -10.78
N GLU A 236 -25.24 6.92 -11.49
CA GLU A 236 -25.05 7.48 -12.82
C GLU A 236 -24.31 8.82 -12.76
N ASP A 237 -24.42 9.54 -11.64
CA ASP A 237 -23.78 10.84 -11.43
C ASP A 237 -22.30 10.74 -11.05
N ILE A 238 -21.88 9.58 -10.52
CA ILE A 238 -20.50 9.36 -10.05
C ILE A 238 -19.62 8.87 -11.21
N GLN A 239 -18.69 9.70 -11.66
CA GLN A 239 -17.71 9.37 -12.69
C GLN A 239 -16.42 8.79 -12.08
N ASP A 240 -15.67 8.04 -12.89
CA ASP A 240 -14.36 7.49 -12.49
C ASP A 240 -13.38 8.60 -12.05
N GLY A 241 -13.51 9.80 -12.65
CA GLY A 241 -12.75 10.99 -12.29
C GLY A 241 -13.07 11.56 -10.91
N ASP A 242 -14.30 11.37 -10.42
CA ASP A 242 -14.73 11.87 -9.10
C ASP A 242 -14.07 11.07 -7.98
N VAL A 243 -13.92 9.76 -8.19
CA VAL A 243 -13.20 8.86 -7.25
C VAL A 243 -11.74 9.30 -7.09
N GLU A 244 -11.05 9.54 -8.21
CA GLU A 244 -9.67 10.02 -8.19
C GLU A 244 -9.56 11.43 -7.58
N ALA A 245 -10.50 12.33 -7.90
CA ALA A 245 -10.55 13.66 -7.34
C ALA A 245 -10.75 13.64 -5.81
N GLU A 246 -11.63 12.76 -5.31
CA GLU A 246 -11.84 12.57 -3.87
C GLU A 246 -10.57 12.06 -3.18
N TYR A 247 -9.90 11.05 -3.74
CA TYR A 247 -8.64 10.55 -3.18
C TYR A 247 -7.59 11.66 -3.07
N ARG A 248 -7.45 12.50 -4.11
CA ARG A 248 -6.54 13.66 -4.09
C ARG A 248 -6.94 14.71 -3.06
N ALA A 249 -8.23 15.02 -2.95
CA ALA A 249 -8.74 15.97 -1.96
C ALA A 249 -8.47 15.47 -0.53
N CYS A 250 -8.79 14.20 -0.24
CA CYS A 250 -8.50 13.58 1.05
C CYS A 250 -6.99 13.59 1.36
N ALA A 251 -6.15 13.32 0.36
CA ALA A 251 -4.70 13.35 0.53
C ALA A 251 -4.18 14.76 0.83
N ALA A 252 -4.77 15.80 0.22
CA ALA A 252 -4.45 17.19 0.54
C ALA A 252 -4.82 17.52 1.99
N LEU A 253 -6.01 17.13 2.45
CA LEU A 253 -6.44 17.32 3.84
C LEU A 253 -5.49 16.64 4.85
N ILE A 254 -5.05 15.42 4.55
CA ILE A 254 -4.08 14.69 5.39
C ILE A 254 -2.72 15.43 5.43
N ARG A 255 -2.26 15.99 4.32
CA ARG A 255 -1.03 16.78 4.27
C ARG A 255 -1.15 18.09 5.04
N GLU A 256 -2.29 18.78 4.95
CA GLU A 256 -2.56 19.98 5.74
C GLU A 256 -2.57 19.67 7.23
N PHE A 257 -3.23 18.57 7.63
CA PHE A 257 -3.20 18.08 9.00
C PHE A 257 -1.75 17.83 9.46
N TRP A 258 -0.96 17.10 8.66
CA TRP A 258 0.44 16.83 8.97
C TRP A 258 1.28 18.11 9.08
N ALA A 259 1.07 19.07 8.18
CA ALA A 259 1.78 20.34 8.16
C ALA A 259 1.55 21.15 9.45
N LYS A 260 0.34 21.10 10.04
CA LYS A 260 0.03 21.75 11.33
C LYS A 260 0.86 21.20 12.49
N LEU A 261 1.29 19.94 12.42
CA LEU A 261 2.18 19.36 13.43
C LEU A 261 3.61 19.91 13.33
N GLY A 262 3.99 20.55 12.22
CA GLY A 262 5.29 21.22 12.04
C GLY A 262 6.51 20.29 12.18
N VAL A 263 6.36 18.99 11.91
CA VAL A 263 7.42 18.00 12.05
C VAL A 263 8.14 17.83 10.71
N GLU A 264 9.43 18.17 10.69
CA GLU A 264 10.28 18.06 9.51
C GLU A 264 10.96 16.69 9.41
N GLY A 265 11.45 16.34 8.21
CA GLY A 265 12.24 15.13 7.97
C GLY A 265 11.46 13.82 7.92
N ALA A 266 10.12 13.88 7.94
CA ALA A 266 9.27 12.71 7.78
C ALA A 266 9.27 12.20 6.33
N ARG A 267 9.33 10.88 6.18
CA ARG A 267 9.07 10.20 4.90
C ARG A 267 7.57 9.96 4.78
N GLU A 268 6.98 10.44 3.69
CA GLU A 268 5.55 10.34 3.43
C GLU A 268 5.24 9.19 2.46
N ALA A 269 4.15 8.48 2.73
CA ALA A 269 3.49 7.58 1.80
C ALA A 269 1.98 7.86 1.81
N ILE A 270 1.51 8.52 0.75
CA ILE A 270 0.10 8.79 0.48
C ILE A 270 -0.15 8.64 -1.02
N LEU A 271 -1.35 8.24 -1.42
CA LEU A 271 -1.68 7.99 -2.85
C LEU A 271 -0.71 7.01 -3.53
N VAL A 272 -0.55 5.83 -2.94
CA VAL A 272 0.30 4.77 -3.53
C VAL A 272 -0.28 4.36 -4.90
N PRO A 273 0.55 4.22 -5.95
CA PRO A 273 0.08 3.81 -7.27
C PRO A 273 -0.76 2.53 -7.22
N GLY A 274 -1.93 2.53 -7.87
CA GLY A 274 -2.86 1.40 -7.87
C GLY A 274 -3.94 1.45 -6.79
N VAL A 275 -3.80 2.29 -5.75
CA VAL A 275 -4.89 2.55 -4.79
C VAL A 275 -6.06 3.24 -5.50
N GLY A 276 -7.30 2.83 -5.21
CA GLY A 276 -8.52 3.37 -5.83
C GLY A 276 -8.97 2.66 -7.12
N THR A 277 -8.06 1.97 -7.82
CA THR A 277 -8.41 1.20 -9.04
C THR A 277 -9.44 0.10 -8.80
N GLU A 278 -9.42 -0.51 -7.60
CA GLU A 278 -10.43 -1.48 -7.19
C GLU A 278 -11.84 -0.85 -7.08
N VAL A 279 -11.93 0.37 -6.54
CA VAL A 279 -13.19 1.09 -6.37
C VAL A 279 -13.77 1.46 -7.73
N VAL A 280 -12.92 1.95 -8.64
CA VAL A 280 -13.29 2.20 -10.03
C VAL A 280 -13.78 0.91 -10.70
N GLY A 281 -13.08 -0.21 -10.51
CA GLY A 281 -13.50 -1.52 -11.02
C GLY A 281 -14.82 -2.03 -10.42
N ARG A 282 -15.13 -1.70 -9.16
CA ARG A 282 -16.44 -1.99 -8.52
C ARG A 282 -17.53 -1.10 -9.12
N LEU A 283 -17.29 0.20 -9.27
CA LEU A 283 -18.22 1.16 -9.86
C LEU A 283 -18.60 0.74 -11.29
N GLN A 284 -17.61 0.37 -12.11
CA GLN A 284 -17.85 -0.09 -13.48
C GLN A 284 -18.68 -1.39 -13.53
N ARG A 285 -18.42 -2.35 -12.62
CA ARG A 285 -19.24 -3.57 -12.51
C ARG A 285 -20.67 -3.26 -12.10
N TRP A 286 -20.85 -2.36 -11.15
CA TRP A 286 -22.17 -1.95 -10.68
C TRP A 286 -22.97 -1.27 -11.79
N ARG A 287 -22.36 -0.35 -12.54
CA ARG A 287 -22.99 0.31 -13.69
C ARG A 287 -23.41 -0.69 -14.77
N LYS A 288 -22.55 -1.67 -15.10
CA LYS A 288 -22.88 -2.75 -16.04
C LYS A 288 -24.05 -3.60 -15.54
N GLY A 289 -24.11 -3.90 -14.24
CA GLY A 289 -25.24 -4.59 -13.62
C GLY A 289 -26.54 -3.79 -13.71
N LEU A 290 -26.50 -2.48 -13.45
CA LEU A 290 -27.66 -1.59 -13.55
C LEU A 290 -28.23 -1.54 -14.98
N MET A 291 -27.35 -1.40 -15.99
CA MET A 291 -27.77 -1.41 -17.39
C MET A 291 -28.42 -2.74 -17.81
N ALA A 292 -27.93 -3.88 -17.28
CA ALA A 292 -28.54 -5.18 -17.54
C ALA A 292 -29.96 -5.23 -16.96
N VAL A 293 -30.17 -4.76 -15.72
CA VAL A 293 -31.50 -4.73 -15.08
C VAL A 293 -32.45 -3.77 -15.78
N SER A 294 -31.98 -2.58 -16.18
CA SER A 294 -32.79 -1.62 -16.95
C SER A 294 -33.21 -2.19 -18.30
N GLY A 295 -32.31 -2.86 -19.03
CA GLY A 295 -32.63 -3.52 -20.29
C GLY A 295 -33.64 -4.66 -20.12
N PHE A 296 -33.57 -5.42 -19.02
CA PHE A 296 -34.59 -6.42 -18.69
C PHE A 296 -35.96 -5.76 -18.40
N MET A 297 -36.01 -4.70 -17.60
CA MET A 297 -37.27 -3.99 -17.31
C MET A 297 -37.89 -3.36 -18.56
N GLU A 298 -37.08 -2.89 -19.50
CA GLU A 298 -37.55 -2.33 -20.77
C GLU A 298 -38.16 -3.42 -21.68
N ILE A 299 -37.57 -4.62 -21.72
CA ILE A 299 -38.12 -5.79 -22.43
C ILE A 299 -39.49 -6.19 -21.85
N PHE A 300 -39.68 -6.12 -20.53
CA PHE A 300 -40.97 -6.42 -19.90
C PHE A 300 -41.99 -5.29 -20.05
N ARG A 301 -41.56 -4.06 -20.32
CA ARG A 301 -42.46 -2.91 -20.56
C ARG A 301 -43.13 -2.95 -21.94
N PHE A 302 -42.54 -3.63 -22.91
CA PHE A 302 -43.08 -3.82 -24.26
C PHE A 302 -44.10 -4.96 -24.40
N ASN A 303 -44.37 -5.72 -23.34
CA ASN A 303 -45.30 -6.86 -23.34
C ASN A 303 -46.67 -6.54 -22.70
N ARG A 304 -47.14 -5.29 -22.80
CA ARG A 304 -48.49 -4.87 -22.38
C ARG A 304 -49.25 -4.20 -23.51
#